data_AF-A0A820EF28-F1
#
_entry.id   AF-A0A820EF28-F1
#
_cell.length_a   1.000
_cell.length_b   1.000
_cell.length_c   1.000
_cell.angle_alpha   90.00
_cell.angle_beta   90.00
_cell.angle_gamma   90.00
#
_symmetry.space_group_name_H-M   'P 1'
#
loop_
_entity.id
_entity.type
_entity.pdbx_description
1 polymer ?
#
loop_
_entity_poly.entity_id
_entity_poly.type
_entity_poly.pdbx_seq_one_letter_code
_entity_poly.pdbx_strand_id
1 'polypeptide(L)'
;IDAFNQLSIAKEKLSPADRLVYEILLIPYYKERLNTIKFKLIFADNCNLLNAQIRLVNEACTFLNHSSHIKELLEIILSVLNHLNSTPTHRILTLDDLSKVC
;
A
#
# COMPACT_ATOMS: atom_id res chain seq x y z
N ILE A 1 29.20 -11.79 -28.43
CA ILE A 1 28.77 -12.81 -29.41
C ILE A 1 29.75 -13.98 -29.41
N ASP A 2 31.06 -13.73 -29.33
CA ASP A 2 32.09 -14.78 -29.35
C ASP A 2 32.09 -15.75 -28.15
N ALA A 3 31.75 -15.27 -26.94
CA ALA A 3 31.62 -16.14 -25.76
C ALA A 3 30.39 -17.07 -25.79
N PHE A 4 29.33 -16.70 -26.52
CA PHE A 4 28.07 -17.46 -26.57
C PHE A 4 28.09 -18.59 -27.59
N ASN A 5 28.85 -18.45 -28.68
CA ASN A 5 29.00 -19.50 -29.69
C ASN A 5 29.79 -20.71 -29.16
N GLN A 6 30.73 -20.50 -28.22
CA GLN A 6 31.48 -21.58 -27.56
C GLN A 6 30.61 -22.43 -26.61
N LEU A 7 29.52 -21.88 -26.07
CA LEU A 7 28.59 -22.60 -25.19
C LEU A 7 27.66 -23.56 -25.95
N SER A 8 27.48 -23.38 -27.27
CA SER A 8 26.62 -24.27 -28.06
C SER A 8 27.18 -25.70 -28.14
N ILE A 9 28.50 -25.83 -28.25
CA ILE A 9 29.24 -27.11 -28.27
C ILE A 9 29.21 -27.77 -26.88
N ALA A 10 29.09 -26.99 -25.81
CA ALA A 10 28.99 -27.48 -24.43
C ALA A 10 27.57 -27.84 -24.01
N LYS A 11 26.53 -27.41 -24.75
CA LYS A 11 25.11 -27.60 -24.40
C LYS A 11 24.73 -29.06 -24.12
N GLU A 12 25.32 -29.99 -24.87
CA GLU A 12 25.08 -31.43 -24.70
C GLU A 12 25.72 -32.00 -23.43
N LYS A 13 26.77 -31.35 -22.90
CA LYS A 13 27.50 -31.74 -21.67
C LYS A 13 27.01 -31.04 -20.40
N LEU A 14 26.12 -30.06 -20.53
CA LEU A 14 25.55 -29.32 -19.38
C LEU A 14 24.52 -30.16 -18.64
N SER A 15 24.45 -29.97 -17.31
CA SER A 15 23.39 -30.53 -16.48
C SER A 15 22.01 -29.96 -16.91
N PRO A 16 20.88 -30.64 -16.58
CA PRO A 16 19.55 -30.16 -16.94
C PRO A 16 19.26 -28.74 -16.43
N ALA A 17 19.74 -28.40 -15.23
CA ALA A 17 19.58 -27.07 -14.64
C ALA A 17 20.38 -26.01 -15.40
N ASP A 18 21.64 -26.30 -15.74
CA ASP A 18 22.49 -25.35 -16.49
C ASP A 18 21.99 -25.16 -17.92
N ARG A 19 21.41 -26.21 -18.53
CA ARG A 19 20.77 -26.13 -19.84
C ARG A 19 19.55 -25.22 -19.82
N LEU A 20 18.71 -25.32 -18.78
CA LEU A 20 17.56 -24.43 -18.59
C LEU A 20 18.02 -22.97 -18.46
N VAL A 21 19.01 -22.70 -17.61
CA VAL A 21 19.54 -21.35 -17.42
C VAL A 21 20.11 -20.81 -18.72
N TYR A 22 20.86 -21.61 -19.47
CA TYR A 22 21.38 -21.24 -20.78
C TYR A 22 20.26 -20.86 -21.75
N GLU A 23 19.20 -21.66 -21.84
CA GLU A 23 18.05 -21.38 -22.70
C GLU A 23 17.30 -20.10 -22.31
N ILE A 24 17.19 -19.81 -21.02
CA ILE A 24 16.60 -18.55 -20.52
C ILE A 24 17.48 -17.35 -20.90
N LEU A 25 18.80 -17.46 -20.79
CA LEU A 25 19.73 -16.38 -21.13
C LEU A 25 19.75 -16.04 -22.63
N LEU A 26 19.37 -17.00 -23.49
CA LEU A 26 19.21 -16.75 -24.93
C LEU A 26 18.00 -15.85 -25.25
N ILE A 27 17.03 -15.76 -24.34
CA ILE A 27 15.86 -14.92 -24.55
C ILE A 27 16.30 -13.45 -24.46
N PRO A 28 16.09 -12.64 -25.51
CA PRO A 28 16.44 -11.23 -25.47
C PRO A 28 15.60 -10.53 -24.40
N TYR A 29 16.26 -9.70 -23.59
CA TYR A 29 15.64 -8.94 -22.50
C TYR A 29 14.85 -9.83 -21.52
N TYR A 30 15.33 -11.04 -21.24
CA TYR A 30 14.60 -12.03 -20.44
C TYR A 30 14.18 -11.46 -19.07
N LYS A 31 15.05 -10.65 -18.45
CA LYS A 31 14.80 -10.04 -17.13
C LYS A 31 13.65 -9.04 -17.18
N GLU A 32 13.65 -8.16 -18.17
CA GLU A 32 12.62 -7.15 -18.40
C GLU A 32 11.28 -7.79 -18.76
N ARG A 33 11.30 -8.85 -19.58
CA ARG A 33 10.11 -9.62 -19.96
C ARG A 33 9.52 -10.35 -18.76
N LEU A 34 10.35 -10.99 -17.94
CA LEU A 34 9.91 -11.67 -16.73
C LEU A 34 9.31 -10.68 -15.72
N ASN A 35 9.96 -9.53 -15.53
CA ASN A 35 9.44 -8.46 -14.67
C ASN A 35 8.09 -7.94 -15.17
N THR A 36 7.95 -7.73 -16.46
CA THR A 36 6.69 -7.28 -17.08
C THR A 36 5.59 -8.31 -16.91
N ILE A 37 5.88 -9.59 -17.13
CA ILE A 37 4.91 -10.69 -16.92
C ILE A 37 4.50 -10.76 -15.45
N LYS A 38 5.48 -10.75 -14.54
CA LYS A 38 5.22 -10.73 -13.10
C LYS A 38 4.33 -9.56 -12.71
N PHE A 39 4.67 -8.35 -13.19
CA PHE A 39 3.89 -7.15 -12.94
C PHE A 39 2.46 -7.31 -13.45
N LYS A 40 2.28 -7.76 -14.70
CA LYS A 40 0.95 -7.98 -15.29
C LYS A 40 0.09 -8.96 -14.49
N LEU A 41 0.69 -10.02 -13.93
CA LEU A 41 -0.01 -11.00 -13.12
C LEU A 41 -0.50 -10.41 -11.79
N ILE A 42 0.33 -9.64 -11.09
CA ILE A 42 0.00 -9.11 -9.76
C ILE A 42 -0.72 -7.76 -9.79
N PHE A 43 -0.74 -7.07 -10.94
CA PHE A 43 -1.25 -5.71 -11.04
C PHE A 43 -2.72 -5.61 -10.65
N ALA A 44 -3.56 -6.51 -11.15
CA ALA A 44 -4.99 -6.51 -10.86
C ALA A 44 -5.26 -6.70 -9.36
N ASP A 45 -4.59 -7.67 -8.74
CA ASP A 45 -4.74 -7.95 -7.31
C ASP A 45 -4.30 -6.75 -6.46
N ASN A 46 -3.16 -6.14 -6.80
CA ASN A 46 -2.67 -4.95 -6.11
C ASN A 46 -3.62 -3.75 -6.26
N CYS A 47 -4.14 -3.52 -7.47
CA CYS A 47 -5.13 -2.45 -7.70
C CYS A 47 -6.42 -2.69 -6.91
N ASN A 48 -6.91 -3.93 -6.88
CA ASN A 48 -8.11 -4.28 -6.12
C ASN A 48 -7.91 -4.07 -4.62
N LEU A 49 -6.76 -4.49 -4.09
CA LEU A 49 -6.40 -4.28 -2.69
C LEU A 49 -6.33 -2.78 -2.35
N LEU A 50 -5.64 -1.99 -3.18
CA LEU A 50 -5.52 -0.54 -2.99
C LEU A 50 -6.88 0.15 -3.05
N ASN A 51 -7.73 -0.20 -4.02
CA ASN A 51 -9.06 0.37 -4.15
C ASN A 51 -9.92 0.07 -2.91
N ALA A 52 -9.84 -1.14 -2.37
CA ALA A 52 -10.56 -1.50 -1.15
C ALA A 52 -10.09 -0.67 0.04
N GLN A 53 -8.77 -0.51 0.22
CA GLN A 53 -8.21 0.29 1.31
C GLN A 53 -8.58 1.78 1.20
N ILE A 54 -8.47 2.35 0.00
CA ILE A 54 -8.87 3.76 -0.25
C ILE A 54 -10.34 3.95 0.05
N ARG A 55 -11.20 3.01 -0.37
CA ARG A 55 -12.64 3.08 -0.11
C ARG A 55 -12.95 3.04 1.38
N LEU A 56 -12.30 2.16 2.15
CA LEU A 56 -12.48 2.11 3.61
C LEU A 56 -12.07 3.42 4.28
N VAL A 57 -10.93 4.01 3.89
CA VAL A 57 -10.50 5.30 4.43
C VAL A 57 -11.49 6.39 4.06
N ASN A 58 -11.98 6.42 2.81
CA ASN A 58 -12.94 7.42 2.39
C ASN A 58 -14.28 7.27 3.11
N GLU A 59 -14.78 6.05 3.30
CA GLU A 59 -15.98 5.77 4.08
C GLU A 59 -15.82 6.21 5.55
N ALA A 60 -14.66 5.94 6.16
CA ALA A 60 -14.36 6.41 7.52
C ALA A 60 -14.32 7.95 7.61
N CYS A 61 -13.61 8.62 6.70
CA CYS A 61 -13.52 10.08 6.68
C CYS A 61 -14.89 10.73 6.42
N THR A 62 -15.67 10.19 5.50
CA THR A 62 -17.02 10.70 5.22
C THR A 62 -17.95 10.51 6.40
N PHE A 63 -17.92 9.34 7.07
CA PHE A 63 -18.65 9.10 8.30
C PHE A 63 -18.27 10.08 9.41
N LEU A 64 -16.97 10.28 9.66
CA LEU A 64 -16.49 11.22 10.67
C LEU A 64 -16.92 12.67 10.38
N ASN A 65 -16.87 13.09 9.12
CA ASN A 65 -17.23 14.46 8.72
C ASN A 65 -18.73 14.74 8.77
N HIS A 66 -19.58 13.75 8.49
CA HIS A 66 -21.03 13.94 8.38
C HIS A 66 -21.83 13.43 9.59
N SER A 67 -21.18 12.75 10.54
CA SER A 67 -21.87 12.26 11.73
C SER A 67 -22.25 13.42 12.65
N SER A 68 -23.55 13.73 12.70
CA SER A 68 -24.12 14.71 13.63
C SER A 68 -23.91 14.29 15.09
N HIS A 69 -23.97 12.99 15.38
CA HIS A 69 -23.74 12.47 16.72
C HIS A 69 -22.31 12.69 17.22
N ILE A 70 -21.30 12.51 16.34
CA ILE A 70 -19.91 12.81 16.72
C ILE A 70 -19.75 14.30 16.97
N LYS A 71 -20.33 15.14 16.11
CA LYS A 71 -20.30 16.59 16.29
C LYS A 71 -20.94 17.03 17.62
N GLU A 72 -22.15 16.55 17.91
CA GLU A 72 -22.87 16.83 19.17
C GLU A 72 -22.06 16.36 20.39
N LEU A 73 -21.48 15.16 20.33
CA LEU A 73 -20.64 14.64 21.40
C LEU A 73 -19.39 15.51 21.63
N LEU A 74 -18.73 15.95 20.57
CA LEU A 74 -17.59 16.88 20.66
C LEU A 74 -18.00 18.24 21.24
N GLU A 75 -19.17 18.76 20.88
CA GLU A 75 -19.73 19.99 21.44
C GLU A 75 -20.02 19.88 22.94
N ILE A 76 -20.58 18.74 23.39
CA ILE A 76 -20.81 18.46 24.81
C ILE A 76 -19.49 18.38 25.56
N ILE A 77 -18.53 17.59 25.07
CA ILE A 77 -17.20 17.45 25.69
C ILE A 77 -16.52 18.82 25.79
N LEU A 78 -16.60 19.63 24.72
CA LEU A 78 -16.06 20.99 24.71
C LEU A 78 -16.73 21.87 25.78
N SER A 79 -18.06 21.83 25.88
CA SER A 79 -18.82 22.60 26.87
C SER A 79 -18.44 22.20 28.30
N VAL A 80 -18.30 20.90 28.58
CA VAL A 80 -17.90 20.39 29.89
C VAL A 80 -16.48 20.83 30.24
N LEU A 81 -15.53 20.69 29.32
CA LEU A 81 -14.14 21.07 29.56
C LEU A 81 -13.97 22.59 29.74
N ASN A 82 -14.74 23.40 29.00
CA ASN A 82 -14.77 24.84 29.18
C ASN A 82 -15.36 25.24 30.55
N HIS A 83 -16.42 24.56 30.99
CA HIS A 83 -17.01 24.80 32.30
C HIS A 83 -16.06 24.44 33.44
N LEU A 84 -15.41 23.27 33.37
CA LEU A 84 -14.48 22.80 34.39
C LEU A 84 -13.23 23.69 34.51
N ASN A 85 -12.75 24.26 33.41
CA ASN A 85 -11.52 25.08 33.41
C ASN A 85 -11.75 26.57 33.67
N SER A 86 -13.01 27.03 33.83
CA SER A 86 -13.39 28.42 34.21
C SER A 86 -12.70 29.56 33.45
N THR A 87 -12.11 29.30 32.28
CA THR A 87 -11.32 30.26 31.50
C THR A 87 -12.03 30.51 30.17
N PRO A 88 -12.28 31.78 29.78
CA PRO A 88 -13.10 32.14 28.61
C PRO A 88 -12.30 32.04 27.30
N THR A 89 -11.30 31.16 27.24
CA THR A 89 -10.54 30.88 26.03
C THR A 89 -11.20 29.73 25.32
N HIS A 90 -11.83 30.03 24.19
CA HIS A 90 -12.46 29.08 23.27
C HIS A 90 -11.41 28.06 22.79
N ARG A 91 -11.12 27.03 23.59
CA ARG A 91 -10.14 26.02 23.22
C ARG A 91 -10.75 25.16 22.13
N ILE A 92 -10.09 25.07 20.99
CA ILE A 92 -10.48 24.13 19.94
C ILE A 92 -10.05 22.75 20.44
N LEU A 93 -10.99 21.79 20.53
CA LEU A 93 -10.64 20.40 20.78
C LEU A 93 -9.79 19.91 19.61
N THR A 94 -8.53 19.58 19.88
CA THR A 94 -7.71 18.82 18.94
C THR A 94 -8.02 17.33 19.09
N LEU A 95 -7.81 16.55 18.04
CA LEU A 95 -7.97 15.09 18.11
C LEU A 95 -7.05 14.46 19.19
N ASP A 96 -5.91 15.09 19.49
CA ASP A 96 -5.00 14.67 20.56
C ASP A 96 -5.60 14.83 21.97
N ASP A 97 -6.52 15.78 22.17
CA ASP A 97 -7.21 15.94 23.45
C ASP A 97 -8.29 14.86 23.64
N LEU A 98 -8.87 14.30 22.56
CA LEU A 98 -9.80 13.17 22.62
C LEU A 98 -9.11 11.84 22.96
N SER A 99 -7.87 11.65 22.48
CA SER A 99 -7.04 10.49 22.81
C SER A 99 -6.74 10.34 24.31
N LYS A 100 -6.88 11.43 25.08
CA LYS A 100 -6.68 11.42 26.54
C LYS A 100 -7.96 11.16 27.34
N VAL A 101 -9.12 11.24 26.67
CA VAL A 101 -10.45 11.07 27.30
C VAL A 101 -11.01 9.66 27.04
N CYS A 102 -10.67 9.06 25.91
CA CYS A 102 -10.88 7.63 25.62
C CYS A 102 -9.79 6.76 26.27
#